data_AF-A0AAJ2TP32-F1
#
_entry.id   AF-A0AAJ2TP32-F1
#
_cell.length_a   1.000
_cell.length_b   1.000
_cell.length_c   1.000
_cell.angle_alpha   90.00
_cell.angle_beta   90.00
_cell.angle_gamma   90.00
#
_symmetry.space_group_name_H-M   'P 1'
#
loop_
_entity.id
_entity.type
_entity.pdbx_description
1 polymer ?
#
loop_
_entity_poly.entity_id
_entity_poly.type
_entity_poly.pdbx_seq_one_letter_code
_entity_poly.pdbx_strand_id
1 'polypeptide(L)'
;MDVPFITASQTQDGSISGTYNARSDNLERFWKSQFGFTHGLIIADTFYENVTRDDGTSQVVQFSPRTGEPMLIACLWSRRNGPDEELLSFAAITDEPEPEVAAVGHDRTIINIKPKHVQRWLNTDPRNLPALYEILDDRQHPYYEHRLAA
;
A
#
# COMPACT_ATOMS: atom_id res chain seq x y z
N MET A 1 -24.72 -9.33 -1.38
CA MET A 1 -23.60 -9.23 -0.43
C MET A 1 -23.20 -7.78 -0.44
N ASP A 2 -23.44 -7.06 0.65
CA ASP A 2 -22.91 -5.71 0.81
C ASP A 2 -21.39 -5.83 0.92
N VAL A 3 -20.67 -5.21 -0.02
CA VAL A 3 -19.23 -5.07 0.06
C VAL A 3 -18.98 -3.94 1.05
N PRO A 4 -18.38 -4.21 2.23
CA PRO A 4 -18.20 -3.16 3.22
C PRO A 4 -17.29 -2.07 2.65
N PHE A 5 -17.59 -0.81 2.96
CA PHE A 5 -16.69 0.30 2.66
C PHE A 5 -15.42 0.16 3.51
N ILE A 6 -14.28 -0.10 2.85
CA ILE A 6 -12.98 -0.14 3.51
C ILE A 6 -12.30 1.20 3.30
N THR A 7 -11.90 1.84 4.40
CA THR A 7 -11.25 3.16 4.39
C THR A 7 -9.75 3.02 4.66
N ALA A 8 -8.97 4.02 4.27
CA ALA A 8 -7.56 4.09 4.64
C ALA A 8 -7.43 4.09 6.18
N SER A 9 -6.33 3.57 6.74
CA SER A 9 -6.18 3.49 8.20
C SER A 9 -6.37 4.85 8.87
N GLN A 10 -7.20 4.87 9.91
CA GLN A 10 -7.50 6.07 10.68
C GLN A 10 -6.92 5.97 12.10
N THR A 11 -6.58 7.13 12.66
CA THR A 11 -6.24 7.29 14.08
C THR A 11 -7.49 7.13 14.95
N GLN A 12 -7.31 7.08 16.27
CA GLN A 12 -8.43 6.90 17.21
C GLN A 12 -9.47 8.04 17.17
N ASP A 13 -9.06 9.22 16.71
CA ASP A 13 -9.87 10.42 16.51
C ASP A 13 -10.41 10.57 15.07
N GLY A 14 -10.23 9.58 14.20
CA GLY A 14 -10.82 9.54 12.85
C GLY A 14 -10.05 10.30 11.77
N SER A 15 -8.87 10.86 12.09
CA SER A 15 -7.99 11.42 11.06
C SER A 15 -7.29 10.30 10.27
N ILE A 16 -6.92 10.56 9.01
CA ILE A 16 -6.12 9.59 8.23
C ILE A 16 -4.77 9.43 8.93
N SER A 17 -4.50 8.23 9.43
CA SER A 17 -3.27 7.91 10.14
C SER A 17 -2.11 7.77 9.16
N GLY A 18 -0.92 8.26 9.50
CA GLY A 18 0.31 7.97 8.74
C GLY A 18 0.64 6.47 8.58
N THR A 19 -0.12 5.60 9.25
CA THR A 19 -0.11 4.14 9.09
C THR A 19 -0.91 3.61 7.89
N TYR A 20 -1.41 4.46 6.98
CA TYR A 20 -2.04 3.96 5.74
C TYR A 20 -1.04 3.28 4.80
N ASN A 21 0.26 3.39 5.11
CA ASN A 21 1.34 2.66 4.46
C ASN A 21 2.05 1.74 5.46
N ALA A 22 2.25 0.48 5.07
CA ALA A 22 3.01 -0.52 5.79
C ALA A 22 4.38 -0.69 5.12
N ARG A 23 5.45 -0.14 5.71
CA ARG A 23 6.81 -0.38 5.19
C ARG A 23 7.18 -1.87 5.32
N SER A 24 7.73 -2.43 4.26
CA SER A 24 8.18 -3.83 4.14
C SER A 24 9.10 -4.25 5.31
N ASP A 25 9.99 -3.35 5.71
CA ASP A 25 10.95 -3.50 6.83
C ASP A 25 10.31 -3.60 8.23
N ASN A 26 9.02 -3.27 8.37
CA ASN A 26 8.31 -3.22 9.65
C ASN A 26 7.15 -4.22 9.72
N LEU A 27 7.02 -5.10 8.72
CA LEU A 27 5.90 -6.05 8.61
C LEU A 27 5.84 -7.04 9.79
N GLU A 28 6.98 -7.56 10.22
CA GLU A 28 7.05 -8.53 11.34
C GLU A 28 7.08 -7.88 12.73
N ARG A 29 7.16 -6.55 12.81
CA ARG A 29 7.20 -5.83 14.10
C ARG A 29 5.89 -5.12 14.38
N PHE A 30 5.60 -4.03 13.65
CA PHE A 30 4.37 -3.27 13.84
C PHE A 30 3.15 -4.00 13.28
N TRP A 31 3.28 -4.59 12.08
CA TRP A 31 2.18 -5.24 11.37
C TRP A 31 2.03 -6.74 11.66
N LYS A 32 2.72 -7.27 12.67
CA LYS A 32 2.78 -8.72 12.96
C LYS A 32 1.41 -9.39 13.21
N SER A 33 0.41 -8.61 13.58
CA SER A 33 -0.96 -9.09 13.80
C SER A 33 -1.78 -9.17 12.52
N GLN A 34 -1.30 -8.56 11.43
CA GLN A 34 -1.95 -8.56 10.12
C GLN A 34 -1.13 -9.32 9.08
N PHE A 35 0.19 -9.12 9.03
CA PHE A 35 1.06 -9.81 8.10
C PHE A 35 1.09 -11.31 8.39
N GLY A 36 0.68 -12.10 7.40
CA GLY A 36 0.44 -13.54 7.53
C GLY A 36 -1.02 -13.93 7.82
N PHE A 37 -1.89 -12.96 8.13
CA PHE A 37 -3.26 -13.22 8.62
C PHE A 37 -4.36 -12.52 7.82
N THR A 38 -4.24 -11.21 7.62
CA THR A 38 -5.31 -10.36 7.03
C THR A 38 -4.75 -9.52 5.87
N HIS A 39 -4.65 -10.19 4.73
CA HIS A 39 -4.18 -9.60 3.47
C HIS A 39 -5.35 -9.14 2.62
N GLY A 40 -5.13 -8.07 1.85
CA GLY A 40 -6.07 -7.53 0.89
C GLY A 40 -5.37 -7.09 -0.39
N LEU A 41 -6.15 -6.71 -1.38
CA LEU A 41 -5.67 -6.18 -2.64
C LEU A 41 -6.39 -4.87 -2.94
N ILE A 42 -5.63 -3.82 -3.26
CA ILE A 42 -6.17 -2.57 -3.78
C ILE A 42 -5.94 -2.58 -5.29
N ILE A 43 -6.99 -2.26 -6.06
CA ILE A 43 -6.89 -2.06 -7.51
C ILE A 43 -6.96 -0.57 -7.75
N ALA A 44 -5.91 0.01 -8.34
CA ALA A 44 -5.82 1.45 -8.58
C ALA A 44 -5.10 1.76 -9.88
N ASP A 45 -5.58 2.76 -10.62
CA ASP A 45 -4.95 3.25 -11.85
C ASP A 45 -3.79 4.22 -11.57
N THR A 46 -3.78 4.80 -10.37
CA THR A 46 -2.81 5.82 -9.97
C THR A 46 -2.63 5.85 -8.46
N PHE A 47 -1.45 6.26 -8.01
CA PHE A 47 -1.20 6.61 -6.62
C PHE A 47 -0.66 8.04 -6.55
N TYR A 48 -0.81 8.66 -5.39
CA TYR A 48 -0.41 10.04 -5.14
C TYR A 48 0.53 10.07 -3.95
N GLU A 49 1.60 10.85 -4.05
CA GLU A 49 2.53 11.06 -2.93
C GLU A 49 2.76 12.55 -2.69
N ASN A 50 2.93 12.89 -1.41
CA ASN A 50 3.34 14.24 -1.02
C ASN A 50 4.86 14.33 -1.07
N VAL A 51 5.36 15.23 -1.90
CA VAL A 51 6.77 15.54 -2.05
C VAL A 51 7.06 16.88 -1.39
N THR A 52 8.05 16.91 -0.51
CA THR A 52 8.58 18.17 0.05
C THR A 52 9.67 18.71 -0.87
N ARG A 53 9.53 19.95 -1.31
CA ARG A 53 10.53 20.68 -2.09
C ARG A 53 11.64 21.25 -1.20
N ASP A 54 12.74 21.65 -1.83
CA ASP A 54 13.89 22.29 -1.16
C ASP A 54 13.52 23.56 -0.37
N ASP A 55 12.46 24.27 -0.78
CA ASP A 55 11.93 25.46 -0.10
C ASP A 55 10.98 25.14 1.07
N GLY A 56 10.78 23.85 1.37
CA GLY A 56 9.90 23.36 2.43
C GLY A 56 8.42 23.29 2.04
N THR A 57 8.06 23.64 0.80
CA THR A 57 6.67 23.51 0.33
C THR A 57 6.34 22.06 -0.03
N SER A 58 5.09 21.65 0.23
CA SER A 58 4.59 20.32 -0.18
C SER A 58 3.86 20.42 -1.51
N GLN A 59 4.10 19.46 -2.39
CA GLN A 59 3.32 19.27 -3.61
C GLN A 59 2.82 17.83 -3.69
N VAL A 60 1.66 17.63 -4.30
CA VAL A 60 1.16 16.28 -4.58
C VAL A 60 1.59 15.88 -5.98
N VAL A 61 2.28 14.74 -6.09
CA VAL A 61 2.68 14.15 -7.37
C VAL A 61 1.82 12.92 -7.62
N GLN A 62 1.21 12.88 -8.80
CA GLN A 62 0.45 11.74 -9.29
C GLN A 62 1.39 10.79 -10.06
N PHE A 63 1.26 9.49 -9.83
CA PHE A 63 2.01 8.43 -10.53
C PHE A 63 1.06 7.41 -11.16
N SER A 64 1.29 7.06 -12.43
CA SER A 64 0.53 6.04 -13.15
C SER A 64 1.44 5.13 -13.96
N PRO A 65 1.21 3.80 -13.99
CA PRO A 65 1.99 2.90 -14.84
C PRO A 65 1.92 3.34 -16.31
N ARG A 66 3.06 3.47 -16.97
CA ARG A 66 3.12 3.79 -18.42
C ARG A 66 2.39 2.77 -19.28
N THR A 67 2.26 1.53 -18.79
CA THR A 67 1.51 0.46 -19.47
C THR A 67 0.02 0.77 -19.59
N GLY A 68 -0.53 1.67 -18.76
CA GLY A 68 -1.96 1.95 -18.67
C GLY A 68 -2.78 0.87 -17.96
N GLU A 69 -2.12 -0.18 -17.45
CA GLU A 69 -2.76 -1.26 -16.70
C GLU A 69 -2.97 -0.85 -15.23
N PRO A 70 -4.07 -1.27 -14.59
CA PRO A 70 -4.28 -1.03 -13.17
C PRO A 70 -3.23 -1.76 -12.33
N MET A 71 -2.85 -1.14 -11.22
CA MET A 71 -1.95 -1.74 -10.24
C MET A 71 -2.69 -2.71 -9.33
N LEU A 72 -2.03 -3.81 -8.98
CA LEU A 72 -2.49 -4.77 -8.00
C LEU A 72 -1.67 -4.55 -6.73
N ILE A 73 -2.13 -3.63 -5.88
CA ILE A 73 -1.35 -3.17 -4.72
C ILE A 73 -1.58 -4.11 -3.54
N ALA A 74 -0.50 -4.72 -3.05
CA ALA A 74 -0.51 -5.51 -1.83
C ALA A 74 -0.88 -4.63 -0.64
N CYS A 75 -1.87 -5.03 0.15
CA CYS A 75 -2.25 -4.31 1.38
C CYS A 75 -2.55 -5.28 2.53
N LEU A 76 -2.48 -4.75 3.74
CA LEU A 76 -2.96 -5.40 4.95
C LEU A 76 -4.25 -4.72 5.38
N TRP A 77 -5.18 -5.48 5.94
CA TRP A 77 -6.39 -4.91 6.52
C TRP A 77 -6.56 -5.30 7.97
N SER A 78 -7.28 -4.47 8.70
CA SER A 78 -7.64 -4.72 10.09
C SER A 78 -9.09 -4.34 10.32
N ARG A 79 -9.70 -5.03 11.28
CA ARG A 79 -11.02 -4.71 11.79
C ARG A 79 -10.90 -4.19 13.21
N ARG A 80 -11.56 -3.06 13.48
CA ARG A 80 -11.74 -2.53 14.83
C ARG A 80 -13.24 -2.42 15.10
N ASN A 81 -13.68 -3.01 16.21
CA ASN A 81 -15.03 -2.78 16.71
C ASN A 81 -15.00 -1.50 17.56
N GLY A 82 -15.65 -0.44 17.10
CA GLY A 82 -15.89 0.77 17.86
C GLY A 82 -17.17 0.69 18.70
N PRO A 83 -17.43 1.69 19.57
CA PRO A 83 -18.68 1.75 20.34
C PRO A 83 -19.93 1.84 19.47
N ASP A 84 -19.83 2.55 18.35
CA ASP A 84 -20.99 2.89 17.50
C ASP A 84 -20.99 2.15 16.14
N GLU A 85 -19.82 1.77 15.61
CA GLU A 85 -19.72 1.02 14.36
C GLU A 85 -18.44 0.16 14.22
N GLU A 86 -18.50 -0.83 13.34
CA GLU A 86 -17.35 -1.62 12.90
C GLU A 86 -16.56 -0.82 11.87
N LEU A 87 -15.26 -0.60 12.13
CA LEU A 87 -14.35 0.07 11.22
C LEU A 87 -13.40 -0.93 10.57
N LEU A 88 -13.52 -1.09 9.25
CA LEU A 88 -12.56 -1.80 8.42
C LEU A 88 -11.58 -0.80 7.83
N SER A 89 -10.29 -1.02 8.12
CA SER A 89 -9.21 -0.19 7.62
C SER A 89 -8.14 -1.00 6.91
N PHE A 90 -7.44 -0.35 5.98
CA PHE A 90 -6.31 -0.96 5.28
C PHE A 90 -5.04 -0.09 5.33
N ALA A 91 -3.91 -0.74 5.05
CA ALA A 91 -2.64 -0.10 4.78
C ALA A 91 -1.96 -0.74 3.56
N ALA A 92 -1.59 0.07 2.57
CA ALA A 92 -0.85 -0.38 1.39
C ALA A 92 0.58 -0.72 1.79
N ILE A 93 1.12 -1.85 1.30
CA ILE A 93 2.51 -2.18 1.56
C ILE A 93 3.39 -1.37 0.62
N THR A 94 4.42 -0.77 1.20
CA THR A 94 5.40 0.05 0.49
C THR A 94 6.80 -0.48 0.75
N ASP A 95 7.69 -0.24 -0.21
CA ASP A 95 9.11 -0.59 -0.13
C ASP A 95 9.95 0.57 -0.66
N GLU A 96 11.27 0.34 -0.82
CA GLU A 96 12.19 1.27 -1.49
C GLU A 96 11.57 1.85 -2.79
N PRO A 97 11.84 3.13 -3.09
CA PRO A 97 11.18 3.82 -4.19
C PRO A 97 11.69 3.32 -5.55
N GLU A 98 10.80 3.32 -6.54
CA GLU A 98 11.24 3.22 -7.93
C GLU A 98 12.08 4.45 -8.32
N PRO A 99 13.00 4.34 -9.31
CA PRO A 99 13.93 5.42 -9.64
C PRO A 99 13.26 6.77 -9.92
N GLU A 100 12.13 6.79 -10.61
CA GLU A 100 11.37 7.99 -10.95
C GLU A 100 10.60 8.58 -9.77
N VAL A 101 10.25 7.75 -8.78
CA VAL A 101 9.61 8.19 -7.53
C VAL A 101 10.67 8.82 -6.61
N ALA A 102 11.85 8.21 -6.54
CA ALA A 102 13.01 8.77 -5.87
C ALA A 102 13.48 10.08 -6.50
N ALA A 103 13.45 10.17 -7.83
CA ALA A 103 13.87 11.35 -8.57
C ALA A 103 13.03 12.60 -8.27
N VAL A 104 11.77 12.43 -7.84
CA VAL A 104 10.93 13.53 -7.38
C VAL A 104 11.01 13.74 -5.86
N GLY A 105 11.87 13.04 -5.14
CA GLY A 105 12.12 13.27 -3.71
C GLY A 105 11.23 12.49 -2.74
N HIS A 106 10.56 11.43 -3.19
CA HIS A 106 9.82 10.52 -2.31
C HIS A 106 10.61 9.24 -2.00
N ASP A 107 10.42 8.67 -0.82
CA ASP A 107 11.31 7.64 -0.24
C ASP A 107 10.73 6.22 -0.26
N ARG A 108 9.59 6.02 -0.93
CA ARG A 108 8.92 4.73 -1.02
C ARG A 108 7.99 4.63 -2.21
N THR A 109 7.68 3.41 -2.61
CA THR A 109 6.67 3.10 -3.63
C THR A 109 5.79 1.95 -3.17
N ILE A 110 4.52 1.94 -3.59
CA ILE A 110 3.61 0.83 -3.33
C ILE A 110 4.13 -0.48 -3.95
N ILE A 111 3.83 -1.62 -3.34
CA ILE A 111 4.16 -2.93 -3.92
C ILE A 111 3.04 -3.36 -4.87
N ASN A 112 3.29 -3.18 -6.17
CA ASN A 112 2.42 -3.66 -7.25
C ASN A 112 2.75 -5.13 -7.57
N ILE A 113 1.96 -6.10 -7.09
CA ILE A 113 2.24 -7.53 -7.28
C ILE A 113 1.87 -8.02 -8.69
N LYS A 114 2.55 -9.07 -9.16
CA LYS A 114 2.20 -9.72 -10.43
C LYS A 114 0.84 -10.42 -10.33
N PRO A 115 0.02 -10.46 -11.41
CA PRO A 115 -1.26 -11.17 -11.41
C PRO A 115 -1.16 -12.65 -10.96
N LYS A 116 -0.06 -13.34 -11.31
CA LYS A 116 0.20 -14.73 -10.90
C LYS A 116 0.28 -14.93 -9.38
N HIS A 117 0.54 -13.87 -8.61
CA HIS A 117 0.69 -13.94 -7.16
C HIS A 117 -0.58 -13.62 -6.39
N VAL A 118 -1.62 -13.07 -7.04
CA VAL A 118 -2.85 -12.60 -6.36
C VAL A 118 -3.48 -13.69 -5.50
N GLN A 119 -3.63 -14.90 -6.03
CA GLN A 119 -4.22 -16.01 -5.28
C GLN A 119 -3.37 -16.43 -4.08
N ARG A 120 -2.04 -16.47 -4.23
CA ARG A 120 -1.13 -16.81 -3.13
C ARG A 120 -1.08 -15.71 -2.07
N TRP A 121 -1.18 -14.44 -2.48
CA TRP A 121 -1.22 -13.28 -1.60
C TRP A 121 -2.47 -13.27 -0.72
N LEU A 122 -3.64 -13.50 -1.31
CA LEU A 122 -4.91 -13.50 -0.59
C LEU A 122 -5.13 -14.76 0.26
N ASN A 123 -4.46 -15.87 -0.05
CA ASN A 123 -4.54 -17.14 0.67
C ASN A 123 -3.22 -17.44 1.41
N THR A 124 -2.96 -16.65 2.44
CA THR A 124 -1.73 -16.70 3.26
C THR A 124 -1.67 -17.91 4.21
N ASP A 125 -0.45 -18.40 4.49
CA ASP A 125 -0.16 -19.27 5.63
C ASP A 125 0.74 -18.51 6.62
N PRO A 126 0.28 -18.16 7.83
CA PRO A 126 1.07 -17.43 8.81
C PRO A 126 2.32 -18.20 9.28
N ARG A 127 2.44 -19.49 8.99
CA ARG A 127 3.62 -20.31 9.30
C ARG A 127 4.70 -20.23 8.23
N ASN A 128 4.44 -19.58 7.10
CA ASN A 128 5.37 -19.44 6.00
C ASN A 128 5.46 -17.98 5.53
N LEU A 129 5.95 -17.10 6.40
CA LEU A 129 6.23 -15.71 6.05
C LEU A 129 7.25 -15.55 4.90
N PRO A 130 8.30 -16.39 4.77
CA PRO A 130 9.22 -16.31 3.62
C PRO A 130 8.51 -16.40 2.27
N ALA A 131 7.47 -17.23 2.15
CA ALA A 131 6.65 -17.31 0.94
C ALA A 131 5.91 -16.02 0.58
N LEU A 132 5.61 -15.17 1.58
CA LEU A 132 5.00 -13.87 1.35
C LEU A 132 6.04 -12.86 0.87
N TYR A 133 7.25 -12.88 1.44
CA TYR A 133 8.36 -12.05 0.97
C TYR A 133 8.73 -12.37 -0.49
N GLU A 134 8.74 -13.65 -0.89
CA GLU A 134 8.94 -14.02 -2.31
C GLU A 134 7.94 -13.35 -3.26
N ILE A 135 6.70 -13.12 -2.83
CA ILE A 135 5.68 -12.41 -3.63
C ILE A 135 6.01 -10.92 -3.71
N LEU A 136 6.37 -10.32 -2.57
CA LEU A 136 6.69 -8.90 -2.48
C LEU A 136 7.95 -8.57 -3.28
N ASP A 137 8.95 -9.46 -3.26
CA ASP A 137 10.20 -9.33 -4.01
C ASP A 137 10.00 -9.55 -5.51
N ASP A 138 9.14 -10.50 -5.92
CA ASP A 138 8.77 -10.74 -7.33
C ASP A 138 7.62 -9.82 -7.80
N ARG A 139 7.64 -8.56 -7.35
CA ARG A 139 6.71 -7.49 -7.76
C ARG A 139 6.91 -7.03 -9.20
N GLN A 140 5.97 -6.22 -9.66
CA GLN A 140 6.05 -5.51 -10.93
C GLN A 140 6.87 -4.22 -10.75
N HIS A 141 7.72 -3.94 -11.74
CA HIS A 141 8.50 -2.70 -11.84
C HIS A 141 8.16 -1.97 -13.15
N PRO A 142 6.89 -1.56 -13.37
CA PRO A 142 6.58 -0.69 -14.49
C PRO A 142 7.23 0.66 -14.25
N TYR A 143 7.52 1.39 -15.31
CA TYR A 143 7.83 2.81 -15.15
C TYR A 143 6.55 3.58 -14.84
N TYR A 144 6.56 4.39 -13.80
CA TYR A 144 5.47 5.28 -13.42
C TYR A 144 5.64 6.67 -14.05
N GLU A 145 4.78 7.01 -15.01
CA GLU A 145 4.68 8.39 -15.47
C GLU A 145 4.18 9.26 -14.33
N HIS A 146 4.80 10.43 -14.15
CA HIS A 146 4.46 11.33 -13.06
C HIS A 146 4.17 12.75 -13.55
N ARG A 147 3.23 13.40 -12.86
CA ARG A 147 2.85 14.80 -13.08
C ARG A 147 2.42 15.44 -11.76
N LEU A 148 2.50 16.76 -11.69
CA LEU A 148 1.90 17.50 -10.58
C LEU A 148 0.38 17.27 -10.60
N ALA A 149 -0.18 16.93 -9.44
CA ALA A 149 -1.63 16.92 -9.28
C ALA A 149 -2.15 18.36 -9.37
N ALA A 150 -3.18 18.58 -10.18
CA ALA A 150 -3.79 19.89 -10.42
C ALA A 150 -4.74 20.30 -9.28
#